data_AF-A0A7V8LKL8-F1
#
_entry.id   AF-A0A7V8LKL8-F1
#
_cell.length_a   1.000
_cell.length_b   1.000
_cell.length_c   1.000
_cell.angle_alpha   90.00
_cell.angle_beta   90.00
_cell.angle_gamma   90.00
#
_symmetry.space_group_name_H-M   'P 1'
#
loop_
_entity.id
_entity.type
_entity.pdbx_description
1 polymer ?
#
loop_
_entity_poly.entity_id
_entity_poly.type
_entity_poly.pdbx_seq_one_letter_code
_entity_poly.pdbx_strand_id
1 'polypeptide(L)'
;MSRRNRQQDKVFPKFPYDRKFTKSELDEIFAKQDRLCEAFRDAVGPNGWGLGMPEDHLQLLMFHGALAGADVDEDKAFIRARRLPDQSGRLVDAVEWVVKKEDTPRDRSRDARREARARAREIDELDPDVREALVEMVKRKGQRAYNRGHAEVPTDERDEYSARLRATDNENVEDSDDTKEGTS
;
A
#
# COMPACT_ATOMS: atom_id res chain seq x y z
N MET A 1 -42.09 -30.60 21.22
CA MET A 1 -41.13 -30.12 20.20
C MET A 1 -39.92 -29.51 20.90
N SER A 2 -38.75 -30.12 20.73
CA SER A 2 -37.58 -29.96 21.60
C SER A 2 -36.80 -28.67 21.34
N ARG A 3 -36.45 -27.94 22.42
CA ARG A 3 -35.58 -26.74 22.41
C ARG A 3 -34.14 -27.02 21.93
N ARG A 4 -33.81 -28.24 21.47
CA ARG A 4 -32.45 -28.68 21.11
C ARG A 4 -31.96 -28.24 19.72
N ASN A 5 -32.77 -27.63 18.86
CA ASN A 5 -32.40 -27.35 17.46
C ASN A 5 -32.14 -25.86 17.12
N ARG A 6 -31.85 -25.01 18.12
CA ARG A 6 -31.57 -23.57 17.90
C ARG A 6 -30.14 -23.14 18.20
N GLN A 7 -29.23 -24.06 18.50
CA GLN A 7 -27.80 -23.83 18.33
C GLN A 7 -27.47 -24.06 16.86
N GLN A 8 -27.95 -23.18 15.98
CA GLN A 8 -27.28 -23.03 14.69
C GLN A 8 -25.85 -22.58 15.01
N ASP A 9 -24.88 -23.39 14.59
CA ASP A 9 -23.47 -23.39 14.94
C ASP A 9 -22.90 -21.99 15.15
N LYS A 10 -22.79 -21.58 16.43
CA LYS A 10 -22.02 -20.39 16.76
C LYS A 10 -20.55 -20.75 16.58
N VAL A 11 -19.92 -20.21 15.54
CA VAL A 11 -18.47 -20.38 15.25
C VAL A 11 -17.63 -19.99 16.48
N PHE A 12 -18.07 -18.99 17.25
CA PHE A 12 -17.44 -18.57 18.50
C PHE A 12 -18.47 -18.40 19.62
N PRO A 13 -18.77 -19.45 20.41
CA PRO A 13 -19.85 -19.43 21.40
C PRO A 13 -19.72 -18.36 22.49
N LYS A 14 -18.48 -17.91 22.77
CA LYS A 14 -18.14 -16.91 23.79
C LYS A 14 -17.80 -15.53 23.21
N PHE A 15 -17.96 -15.31 21.90
CA PHE A 15 -17.64 -14.02 21.30
C PHE A 15 -18.65 -12.96 21.76
N PRO A 16 -18.21 -11.90 22.47
CA PRO A 16 -19.12 -10.95 23.12
C PRO A 16 -19.92 -10.11 22.13
N TYR A 17 -19.46 -9.99 20.89
CA TYR A 17 -20.07 -9.17 19.83
C TYR A 17 -20.78 -9.99 18.75
N ASP A 18 -21.14 -11.24 19.04
CA ASP A 18 -21.86 -12.11 18.11
C ASP A 18 -23.12 -11.42 17.56
N ARG A 19 -23.17 -11.26 16.23
CA ARG A 19 -24.24 -10.58 15.46
C ARG A 19 -24.53 -9.14 15.91
N LYS A 20 -23.55 -8.44 16.48
CA LYS A 20 -23.70 -7.02 16.88
C LYS A 20 -23.33 -6.02 15.78
N PHE A 21 -22.66 -6.48 14.73
CA PHE A 21 -22.23 -5.67 13.60
C PHE A 21 -22.89 -6.17 12.32
N THR A 22 -23.22 -5.22 11.44
CA THR A 22 -23.57 -5.46 10.05
C THR A 22 -22.35 -5.93 9.28
N LYS A 23 -22.57 -6.49 8.08
CA LYS A 23 -21.47 -6.90 7.21
C LYS A 23 -20.55 -5.73 6.83
N SER A 24 -21.11 -4.57 6.49
CA SER A 24 -20.33 -3.38 6.14
C SER A 24 -19.48 -2.88 7.29
N GLU A 25 -20.01 -2.88 8.52
CA GLU A 25 -19.23 -2.51 9.70
C GLU A 25 -18.09 -3.52 9.94
N LEU A 26 -18.33 -4.82 9.74
CA LEU A 26 -17.28 -5.83 9.82
C LEU A 26 -16.19 -5.62 8.76
N ASP A 27 -16.57 -5.31 7.52
CA ASP A 27 -15.62 -5.02 6.45
C ASP A 27 -14.74 -3.81 6.81
N GLU A 28 -15.32 -2.76 7.41
CA GLU A 28 -14.58 -1.59 7.92
C GLU A 28 -13.66 -1.94 9.10
N ILE A 29 -14.13 -2.75 10.05
CA ILE A 29 -13.35 -3.20 11.22
C ILE A 29 -12.16 -4.03 10.76
N PHE A 30 -12.36 -4.99 9.86
CA PHE A 30 -11.26 -5.82 9.34
C PHE A 30 -10.27 -5.00 8.53
N ALA A 31 -10.73 -4.05 7.71
CA ALA A 31 -9.83 -3.15 6.99
C ALA A 31 -8.97 -2.28 7.95
N LYS A 32 -9.52 -1.85 9.09
CA LYS A 32 -8.76 -1.14 10.14
C LYS A 32 -7.79 -2.07 10.86
N GLN A 33 -8.24 -3.26 11.23
CA GLN A 33 -7.39 -4.28 11.85
C GLN A 33 -6.19 -4.59 10.95
N ASP A 34 -6.37 -4.77 9.66
CA ASP A 34 -5.29 -5.07 8.72
C ASP A 34 -4.24 -3.96 8.70
N ARG A 35 -4.67 -2.69 8.58
CA ARG A 35 -3.75 -1.53 8.65
C ARG A 35 -2.99 -1.47 9.97
N LEU A 36 -3.68 -1.73 11.08
CA LEU A 36 -3.06 -1.76 12.40
C LEU A 36 -2.06 -2.92 12.54
N CYS A 37 -2.39 -4.12 12.07
CA CYS A 37 -1.46 -5.25 12.06
C CYS A 37 -0.21 -4.92 11.26
N GLU A 38 -0.35 -4.32 10.08
CA GLU A 38 0.79 -3.88 9.27
C GLU A 38 1.63 -2.79 9.98
N ALA A 39 0.98 -1.89 10.74
CA ALA A 39 1.65 -0.83 11.47
C ALA A 39 2.37 -1.27 12.76
N PHE A 40 2.01 -2.42 13.32
CA PHE A 40 2.55 -2.92 14.59
C PHE A 40 3.34 -4.22 14.47
N ARG A 41 3.34 -4.87 13.30
CA ARG A 41 4.15 -6.09 13.06
C ARG A 41 5.63 -5.80 13.27
N ASP A 42 6.29 -6.68 14.01
CA ASP A 42 7.70 -6.54 14.39
C ASP A 42 8.04 -5.17 14.99
N ALA A 43 7.12 -4.57 15.74
CA ALA A 43 7.34 -3.27 16.40
C ALA A 43 8.62 -3.29 17.26
N VAL A 44 9.38 -2.20 17.21
CA VAL A 44 10.68 -2.08 17.88
C VAL A 44 10.63 -0.96 18.92
N GLY A 45 11.10 -1.26 20.14
CA GLY A 45 11.23 -0.30 21.23
C GLY A 45 12.43 0.65 21.06
N PRO A 46 12.55 1.68 21.91
CA PRO A 46 13.59 2.70 21.80
C PRO A 46 15.02 2.15 21.99
N ASN A 47 15.17 0.99 22.64
CA ASN A 47 16.42 0.27 22.79
C ASN A 47 16.74 -0.70 21.63
N GLY A 48 15.93 -0.68 20.57
CA GLY A 48 16.09 -1.57 19.42
C GLY A 48 15.55 -2.98 19.62
N TRP A 49 14.88 -3.26 20.75
CA TRP A 49 14.34 -4.60 21.00
C TRP A 49 12.97 -4.75 20.35
N GLY A 50 12.79 -5.85 19.61
CA GLY A 50 11.50 -6.21 19.06
C GLY A 50 10.50 -6.55 20.17
N LEU A 51 9.24 -6.18 19.99
CA LEU A 51 8.15 -6.44 20.92
C LEU A 51 7.92 -7.95 21.13
N GLY A 52 8.29 -8.77 20.13
CA GLY A 52 8.21 -10.24 20.21
C GLY A 52 6.78 -10.77 20.31
N MET A 53 5.79 -10.00 19.83
CA MET A 53 4.39 -10.39 19.87
C MET A 53 4.09 -11.41 18.77
N PRO A 54 3.58 -12.61 19.12
CA PRO A 54 3.11 -13.57 18.13
C PRO A 54 1.98 -13.00 17.27
N GLU A 55 1.90 -13.42 16.00
CA GLU A 55 0.94 -12.89 15.02
C GLU A 55 -0.52 -13.06 15.43
N ASP A 56 -0.88 -14.16 16.08
CA ASP A 56 -2.24 -14.41 16.58
C ASP A 56 -2.65 -13.42 17.69
N HIS A 57 -1.71 -13.08 18.58
CA HIS A 57 -1.91 -12.09 19.63
C HIS A 57 -1.99 -10.67 19.05
N LEU A 58 -1.17 -10.37 18.05
CA LEU A 58 -1.22 -9.11 17.32
C LEU A 58 -2.59 -8.92 16.67
N GLN A 59 -3.10 -9.92 15.95
CA GLN A 59 -4.41 -9.86 15.31
C GLN A 59 -5.54 -9.62 16.33
N LEU A 60 -5.51 -10.31 17.47
CA LEU A 60 -6.50 -10.10 18.54
C LEU A 60 -6.44 -8.69 19.12
N LEU A 61 -5.24 -8.17 19.39
CA LEU A 61 -5.04 -6.83 19.92
C LEU A 61 -5.49 -5.76 18.91
N MET A 62 -5.13 -5.91 17.64
CA MET A 62 -5.48 -4.95 16.59
C MET A 62 -6.97 -5.01 16.24
N PHE A 63 -7.61 -6.18 16.30
CA PHE A 63 -9.07 -6.28 16.21
C PHE A 63 -9.75 -5.46 17.32
N HIS A 64 -9.29 -5.60 18.56
CA HIS A 64 -9.79 -4.78 19.67
C HIS A 64 -9.51 -3.29 19.45
N GLY A 65 -8.31 -2.93 18.97
CA GLY A 65 -7.95 -1.56 18.61
C GLY A 65 -8.89 -0.95 17.57
N ALA A 66 -9.20 -1.69 16.51
CA ALA A 66 -10.15 -1.27 15.47
C ALA A 66 -11.55 -1.02 16.06
N LEU A 67 -12.03 -1.89 16.96
CA LEU A 67 -13.29 -1.68 17.69
C LEU A 67 -13.26 -0.45 18.60
N ALA A 68 -12.10 -0.16 19.20
CA ALA A 68 -11.89 1.03 20.04
C ALA A 68 -11.71 2.33 19.23
N GLY A 69 -11.71 2.24 17.89
CA GLY A 69 -11.53 3.39 17.00
C GLY A 69 -10.09 3.78 16.74
N ALA A 70 -9.11 2.93 17.10
CA ALA A 70 -7.72 3.12 16.71
C ALA A 70 -7.56 2.97 15.18
N ASP A 71 -6.67 3.76 14.61
CA ASP A 71 -6.27 3.67 13.21
C ASP A 71 -4.87 4.29 13.03
N VAL A 72 -4.31 4.15 11.84
CA VAL A 72 -3.00 4.68 11.47
C VAL A 72 -3.19 5.95 10.65
N ASP A 73 -2.59 7.05 11.12
CA ASP A 73 -2.48 8.28 10.36
C ASP A 73 -1.12 8.30 9.65
N GLU A 74 -1.10 7.96 8.37
CA GLU A 74 0.12 7.83 7.58
C GLU A 74 0.89 9.16 7.46
N ASP A 75 0.18 10.30 7.46
CA ASP A 75 0.79 11.61 7.34
C ASP A 75 1.53 12.01 8.63
N LYS A 76 0.98 11.60 9.78
CA LYS A 76 1.60 11.82 11.10
C LYS A 76 2.61 10.75 11.51
N ALA A 77 2.67 9.62 10.81
CA ALA A 77 3.63 8.57 11.11
C ALA A 77 5.08 9.04 10.89
N PHE A 78 6.00 8.62 11.79
CA PHE A 78 7.45 8.93 11.69
C PHE A 78 8.25 7.84 10.99
N ILE A 79 7.70 6.63 10.91
CA ILE A 79 8.32 5.44 10.35
C ILE A 79 7.40 4.80 9.31
N ARG A 80 7.98 4.03 8.41
CA ARG A 80 7.27 3.22 7.40
C ARG A 80 7.70 1.76 7.54
N ALA A 81 6.76 0.85 7.38
CA ALA A 81 7.04 -0.58 7.24
C ALA A 81 7.73 -0.86 5.90
N ARG A 82 8.86 -1.57 5.95
CA ARG A 82 9.55 -2.18 4.81
C ARG A 82 9.49 -3.69 4.96
N ARG A 83 8.73 -4.36 4.10
CA ARG A 83 8.69 -5.82 4.07
C ARG A 83 10.03 -6.39 3.63
N LEU A 84 10.53 -7.34 4.40
CA LEU A 84 11.74 -8.08 4.10
C LEU A 84 11.39 -9.28 3.21
N PRO A 85 12.21 -9.59 2.19
CA PRO A 85 12.02 -10.81 1.42
C PRO A 85 12.29 -12.02 2.32
N ASP A 86 11.33 -12.93 2.42
CA ASP A 86 11.55 -14.19 3.12
C ASP A 86 12.43 -15.11 2.26
N GLN A 87 13.70 -15.25 2.64
CA GLN A 87 14.65 -16.09 1.90
C GLN A 87 14.57 -17.57 2.31
N SER A 88 13.85 -17.92 3.38
CA SER A 88 13.94 -19.26 3.99
C SER A 88 12.62 -19.86 4.48
N GLY A 89 11.50 -19.16 4.31
CA GLY A 89 10.20 -19.57 4.85
C GLY A 89 10.05 -19.34 6.36
N ARG A 90 11.05 -18.72 7.01
CA ARG A 90 11.11 -18.55 8.48
C ARG A 90 10.72 -17.16 8.95
N LEU A 91 10.70 -16.18 8.04
CA LEU A 91 10.43 -14.77 8.32
C LEU A 91 9.34 -14.26 7.38
N VAL A 92 8.28 -15.06 7.22
CA VAL A 92 7.13 -14.74 6.37
C VAL A 92 6.55 -13.41 6.84
N ASP A 93 6.43 -12.46 5.92
CA ASP A 93 5.93 -11.10 6.15
C ASP A 93 6.69 -10.28 7.21
N ALA A 94 7.96 -10.59 7.47
CA ALA A 94 8.78 -9.81 8.40
C ALA A 94 8.92 -8.34 7.95
N VAL A 95 8.86 -7.45 8.93
CA VAL A 95 8.89 -6.00 8.72
C VAL A 95 10.13 -5.38 9.35
N GLU A 96 10.76 -4.50 8.59
CA GLU A 96 11.77 -3.57 9.07
C GLU A 96 11.21 -2.15 9.08
N TRP A 97 11.49 -1.39 10.14
CA TRP A 97 10.99 -0.02 10.30
C TRP A 97 12.01 1.00 9.80
N VAL A 98 11.62 1.80 8.81
CA VAL A 98 12.45 2.85 8.21
C VAL A 98 11.94 4.23 8.64
N VAL A 99 12.83 5.11 9.08
CA VAL A 99 12.49 6.49 9.46
C VAL A 99 12.15 7.29 8.20
N LYS A 100 10.94 7.87 8.12
CA LYS A 100 10.45 8.55 6.91
C LYS A 100 11.32 9.74 6.50
N LYS A 101 11.94 10.44 7.46
CA LYS A 101 12.84 11.58 7.18
C LYS A 101 14.10 11.18 6.39
N GLU A 102 14.49 9.90 6.47
CA GLU A 102 15.64 9.31 5.80
C GLU A 102 15.23 8.47 4.57
N ASP A 103 13.93 8.23 4.38
CA ASP A 103 13.37 7.39 3.31
C ASP A 103 13.19 8.20 2.02
N THR A 104 14.11 8.01 1.06
CA THR A 104 14.05 8.74 -0.21
C THR A 104 13.03 8.12 -1.18
N PRO A 105 12.48 8.89 -2.15
CA PRO A 105 11.62 8.33 -3.21
C PRO A 105 12.29 7.19 -3.99
N ARG A 106 13.62 7.25 -4.16
CA ARG A 106 14.41 6.21 -4.83
C ARG A 106 14.44 4.93 -4.00
N ASP A 107 14.61 5.03 -2.69
CA ASP A 107 14.59 3.88 -1.78
C ASP A 107 13.21 3.22 -1.76
N ARG A 108 12.14 4.01 -1.64
CA ARG A 108 10.76 3.51 -1.76
C ARG A 108 10.51 2.74 -3.06
N SER A 109 10.94 3.30 -4.20
CA SER A 109 10.79 2.64 -5.50
C SER A 109 11.58 1.33 -5.59
N ARG A 110 12.79 1.30 -5.03
CA ARG A 110 13.62 0.08 -4.96
C ARG A 110 12.94 -0.99 -4.11
N ASP A 111 12.41 -0.61 -2.95
CA ASP A 111 11.76 -1.52 -2.02
C ASP A 111 10.48 -2.10 -2.62
N ALA A 112 9.64 -1.27 -3.26
CA ALA A 112 8.45 -1.71 -3.98
C ALA A 112 8.78 -2.71 -5.10
N ARG A 113 9.85 -2.45 -5.88
CA ARG A 113 10.33 -3.40 -6.91
C ARG A 113 10.82 -4.72 -6.31
N ARG A 114 11.46 -4.67 -5.14
CA ARG A 114 11.93 -5.87 -4.44
C ARG A 114 10.75 -6.72 -3.96
N GLU A 115 9.75 -6.10 -3.35
CA GLU A 115 8.53 -6.78 -2.92
C GLU A 115 7.77 -7.38 -4.11
N ALA A 116 7.58 -6.63 -5.19
CA ALA A 116 6.92 -7.13 -6.40
C ALA A 116 7.61 -8.38 -6.97
N ARG A 117 8.96 -8.42 -6.94
CA ARG A 117 9.73 -9.60 -7.35
C ARG A 117 9.57 -10.78 -6.40
N ALA A 118 9.49 -10.53 -5.09
CA ALA A 118 9.25 -11.59 -4.11
C ALA A 118 7.86 -12.22 -4.34
N ARG A 119 6.82 -11.40 -4.47
CA ARG A 119 5.45 -11.86 -4.77
C ARG A 119 5.36 -12.59 -6.12
N ALA A 120 6.10 -12.15 -7.13
CA ALA A 120 6.15 -12.87 -8.42
C ALA A 120 6.72 -14.29 -8.29
N ARG A 121 7.71 -14.51 -7.40
CA ARG A 121 8.25 -15.85 -7.15
C ARG A 121 7.24 -16.76 -6.46
N GLU A 122 6.47 -16.23 -5.51
CA GLU A 122 5.37 -16.98 -4.87
C GLU A 122 4.34 -17.47 -5.92
N ILE A 123 4.10 -16.67 -6.96
CA ILE A 123 3.22 -17.04 -8.08
C ILE A 123 3.82 -18.19 -8.91
N ASP A 124 5.14 -18.21 -9.10
CA ASP A 124 5.82 -19.28 -9.85
C ASP A 124 5.71 -20.63 -9.15
N GLU A 125 5.61 -20.64 -7.81
CA GLU A 125 5.45 -21.84 -6.98
C GLU A 125 4.02 -22.41 -6.97
N LEU A 126 3.05 -21.69 -7.54
CA LEU A 126 1.67 -22.17 -7.64
C LEU A 126 1.52 -23.31 -8.65
N ASP A 127 0.48 -24.11 -8.45
CA ASP A 127 0.00 -25.07 -9.44
C ASP A 127 -0.18 -24.39 -10.82
N PRO A 128 0.22 -25.03 -11.95
CA PRO A 128 0.17 -24.41 -13.27
C PRO A 128 -1.20 -23.82 -13.66
N ASP A 129 -2.29 -24.52 -13.34
CA ASP A 129 -3.64 -24.08 -13.70
C ASP A 129 -4.05 -22.86 -12.88
N VAL A 130 -3.66 -22.84 -11.59
CA VAL A 130 -3.88 -21.70 -10.69
C VAL A 130 -3.04 -20.50 -11.11
N ARG A 131 -1.77 -20.73 -11.50
CA ARG A 131 -0.86 -19.70 -11.98
C ARG A 131 -1.40 -19.05 -13.25
N GLU A 132 -1.87 -19.83 -14.22
CA GLU A 132 -2.44 -19.30 -15.47
C GLU A 132 -3.69 -18.46 -15.22
N ALA A 133 -4.63 -18.97 -14.41
CA ALA A 133 -5.83 -18.24 -14.03
C ALA A 133 -5.49 -16.92 -13.30
N LEU A 134 -4.49 -16.94 -12.42
CA LEU A 134 -4.03 -15.75 -11.70
C LEU A 134 -3.39 -14.73 -12.66
N VAL A 135 -2.55 -15.17 -13.60
CA VAL A 135 -1.94 -14.31 -14.62
C VAL A 135 -3.00 -13.65 -15.48
N GLU A 136 -4.02 -14.38 -15.93
CA GLU A 136 -5.14 -13.81 -16.70
C GLU A 136 -5.90 -12.76 -15.88
N MET A 137 -6.17 -13.06 -14.61
CA MET A 137 -6.84 -12.13 -13.69
C MET A 137 -6.02 -10.84 -13.51
N VAL A 138 -4.70 -10.96 -13.32
CA VAL A 138 -3.78 -9.82 -13.15
C VAL A 138 -3.70 -9.01 -14.43
N LYS A 139 -3.59 -9.62 -15.61
CA LYS A 139 -3.62 -8.90 -16.90
C LYS A 139 -4.87 -8.05 -17.05
N ARG A 140 -6.05 -8.64 -16.79
CA ARG A 140 -7.34 -7.95 -16.89
C ARG A 140 -7.47 -6.80 -15.88
N LYS A 141 -7.07 -7.00 -14.63
CA LYS A 141 -7.09 -5.95 -13.59
C LYS A 141 -6.06 -4.86 -13.89
N GLY A 142 -4.86 -5.24 -14.31
CA GLY A 142 -3.78 -4.34 -14.69
C GLY A 142 -4.17 -3.43 -15.84
N GLN A 143 -4.79 -3.97 -16.89
CA GLN A 143 -5.29 -3.15 -18.01
C GLN A 143 -6.34 -2.13 -17.54
N ARG A 144 -7.24 -2.50 -16.63
CA ARG A 144 -8.23 -1.56 -16.07
C ARG A 144 -7.59 -0.47 -15.22
N ALA A 145 -6.58 -0.81 -14.41
CA ALA A 145 -5.84 0.15 -13.62
C ALA A 145 -5.02 1.11 -14.49
N TYR A 146 -4.35 0.58 -15.52
CA TYR A 146 -3.63 1.36 -16.53
C TYR A 146 -4.57 2.32 -17.25
N ASN A 147 -5.69 1.82 -17.77
CA ASN A 147 -6.69 2.64 -18.44
C ASN A 147 -7.26 3.71 -17.51
N ARG A 148 -7.47 3.43 -16.22
CA ARG A 148 -7.93 4.42 -15.24
C ARG A 148 -6.88 5.49 -14.92
N GLY A 149 -5.61 5.11 -14.81
CA GLY A 149 -4.51 6.04 -14.55
C GLY A 149 -4.08 6.86 -15.77
N HIS A 150 -4.47 6.45 -16.97
CA HIS A 150 -4.20 7.15 -18.22
C HIS A 150 -5.45 7.69 -18.94
N ALA A 151 -6.64 7.48 -18.37
CA ALA A 151 -7.86 8.17 -18.78
C ALA A 151 -7.89 9.53 -18.08
N GLU A 152 -7.09 10.47 -18.60
CA GLU A 152 -7.30 11.93 -18.60
C GLU A 152 -6.00 12.62 -19.05
N VAL A 153 -5.83 12.77 -20.36
CA VAL A 153 -5.52 14.05 -20.99
C VAL A 153 -6.40 14.11 -22.24
N PRO A 154 -7.46 14.93 -22.27
CA PRO A 154 -8.18 15.22 -23.50
C PRO A 154 -7.19 15.69 -24.56
N THR A 155 -7.24 15.11 -25.76
CA THR A 155 -6.37 15.49 -26.89
C THR A 155 -6.39 16.98 -27.20
N ASP A 156 -7.45 17.67 -26.79
CA ASP A 156 -7.71 19.08 -27.03
C ASP A 156 -6.79 20.01 -26.21
N GLU A 157 -6.26 19.57 -25.05
CA GLU A 157 -5.32 20.37 -24.23
C GLU A 157 -3.85 20.23 -24.67
N ARG A 158 -3.53 19.16 -25.41
CA ARG A 158 -2.19 18.95 -25.97
C ARG A 158 -1.87 19.98 -27.04
N ASP A 159 -2.89 20.38 -27.81
CA ASP A 159 -2.74 21.38 -28.86
C ASP A 159 -2.63 22.79 -28.29
N GLU A 160 -3.34 23.13 -27.20
CA GLU A 160 -3.19 24.42 -26.51
C GLU A 160 -1.83 24.57 -25.80
N TYR A 161 -1.34 23.53 -25.12
CA TYR A 161 -0.04 23.59 -24.45
C TYR A 161 1.12 23.68 -25.47
N SER A 162 1.01 22.95 -26.58
CA SER A 162 1.98 22.99 -27.69
C SER A 162 1.91 24.33 -28.45
N ALA A 163 0.72 24.91 -28.60
CA ALA A 163 0.54 26.23 -29.20
C ALA A 163 1.08 27.35 -28.31
N ARG A 164 0.91 27.26 -26.98
CA ARG A 164 1.50 28.21 -26.02
C ARG A 164 3.03 28.20 -26.05
N LEU A 165 3.64 27.01 -26.08
CA LEU A 165 5.10 26.86 -26.19
C LEU A 165 5.66 27.43 -27.50
N ARG A 166 4.96 27.24 -28.63
CA ARG A 166 5.34 27.83 -29.92
C ARG A 166 5.10 29.34 -30.00
N ALA A 167 4.15 29.89 -29.26
CA ALA A 167 3.92 31.33 -29.17
C ALA A 167 5.02 32.03 -28.36
N THR A 168 5.49 31.42 -27.26
CA THR A 168 6.57 31.97 -26.43
C THR A 168 7.95 31.93 -27.09
N ASP A 169 8.20 31.01 -28.03
CA ASP A 169 9.47 30.97 -28.78
C ASP A 169 9.54 32.03 -29.90
N ASN A 170 8.41 32.61 -30.32
CA ASN A 170 8.35 33.63 -31.37
C ASN A 170 8.38 35.08 -30.84
N GLU A 171 8.21 35.31 -29.53
CA GLU A 171 8.25 36.66 -28.93
C GLU A 171 9.65 37.08 -28.44
N ASN A 172 10.68 36.22 -28.57
CA ASN A 172 12.06 36.52 -28.13
C ASN A 172 13.04 36.87 -29.28
N VAL A 173 12.53 37.29 -30.44
CA VAL A 173 13.37 37.73 -31.57
C VAL A 173 12.98 39.13 -32.00
N GLU A 174 13.14 40.13 -31.13
CA GLU A 174 13.22 41.56 -31.52
C GLU A 174 13.72 42.41 -30.34
N ASP A 175 15.04 42.42 -30.11
CA ASP A 175 15.87 43.61 -29.85
C ASP A 175 17.31 43.12 -29.59
N SER A 176 18.20 43.08 -30.57
CA SER A 176 19.01 44.22 -31.07
C SER A 176 19.88 44.81 -29.95
N ASP A 177 21.13 44.37 -29.84
CA ASP A 177 22.36 44.96 -30.43
C ASP A 177 22.89 46.17 -29.61
N ASP A 178 24.22 46.30 -29.56
CA ASP A 178 25.05 47.28 -28.81
C ASP A 178 25.35 46.95 -27.32
N THR A 179 26.59 46.93 -26.81
CA THR A 179 27.88 47.37 -27.34
C THR A 179 29.07 46.69 -26.63
N LYS A 180 30.20 46.73 -27.32
CA LYS A 180 31.56 46.30 -26.97
C LYS A 180 32.17 47.04 -25.75
N GLU A 181 33.28 46.43 -25.28
CA GLU A 181 34.41 47.01 -24.51
C GLU A 181 34.14 47.29 -23.01
N GLY A 182 35.01 46.98 -22.06
CA GLY A 182 36.38 46.48 -22.08
C GLY A 182 36.88 46.22 -20.65
N THR A 183 37.99 45.49 -20.57
CA THR A 183 39.04 45.51 -19.53
C THR A 183 38.85 46.39 -18.29
N SER A 184 38.81 45.81 -17.09
CA SER A 184 39.98 45.57 -16.21
C SER A 184 39.56 44.97 -14.87
#